data_AF-A0A1X0ID43-F1
#
_entry.id   AF-A0A1X0ID43-F1
#
_cell.length_a   1.000
_cell.length_b   1.000
_cell.length_c   1.000
_cell.angle_alpha   90.00
_cell.angle_beta   90.00
_cell.angle_gamma   90.00
#
_symmetry.space_group_name_H-M   'P 1'
#
loop_
_entity.id
_entity.type
_entity.pdbx_description
1 polymer ?
#
loop_
_entity_poly.entity_id
_entity_poly.type
_entity_poly.pdbx_seq_one_letter_code
_entity_poly.pdbx_strand_id
1 'polypeptide(L)'
;MTTDKTGAETTVRLEEGRYTIAVEGRQVGLADFADRGDQRVFYHTEIDPAYGGRGLATILVEEALNDARGEGKRIVPVCSMIGTVLKKHPEYDDITDAVTPDVLRWVQS
;
A
#
# COMPACT_ATOMS: atom_id res chain seq x y z
N MET A 1 -9.25 -4.51 15.33
CA MET A 1 -7.84 -4.93 15.27
C MET A 1 -7.76 -6.04 14.25
N THR A 2 -6.92 -5.86 13.23
CA THR A 2 -6.76 -6.84 12.16
C THR A 2 -5.69 -7.84 12.58
N THR A 3 -5.98 -9.13 12.43
CA THR A 3 -5.01 -10.19 12.69
C THR A 3 -4.48 -10.73 11.37
N ASP A 4 -3.23 -11.12 11.35
CA ASP A 4 -2.67 -11.83 10.20
C ASP A 4 -3.13 -13.31 10.16
N LYS A 5 -2.67 -14.07 9.16
CA LYS A 5 -3.05 -15.49 9.01
C LYS A 5 -2.56 -16.42 10.11
N THR A 6 -1.67 -15.96 10.99
CA THR A 6 -1.20 -16.71 12.17
C THR A 6 -1.98 -16.36 13.43
N GLY A 7 -2.89 -15.38 13.35
CA GLY A 7 -3.65 -14.86 14.50
C GLY A 7 -2.91 -13.78 15.28
N ALA A 8 -1.73 -13.35 14.82
CA ALA A 8 -1.00 -12.27 15.48
C ALA A 8 -1.64 -10.91 15.18
N GLU A 9 -1.67 -10.03 16.17
CA GLU A 9 -2.20 -8.68 16.01
C GLU A 9 -1.31 -7.84 15.10
N THR A 10 -1.95 -7.09 14.21
CA THR A 10 -1.29 -6.16 13.29
C THR A 10 -1.72 -4.72 13.56
N THR A 11 -0.83 -3.78 13.28
CA THR A 11 -1.14 -2.35 13.34
C THR A 11 -0.56 -1.67 12.12
N VAL A 12 -1.41 -1.00 11.34
CA VAL A 12 -0.99 -0.11 10.26
C VAL A 12 -0.92 1.32 10.78
N ARG A 13 0.10 2.07 10.39
CA ARG A 13 0.26 3.49 10.72
C ARG A 13 0.60 4.27 9.46
N LEU A 14 -0.02 5.45 9.33
CA LEU A 14 0.40 6.46 8.36
C LEU A 14 1.52 7.31 8.97
N GLU A 15 2.63 7.40 8.26
CA GLU A 15 3.78 8.26 8.53
C GLU A 15 4.00 9.20 7.32
N GLU A 16 4.95 10.12 7.42
CA GLU A 16 5.26 11.03 6.31
C GLU A 16 5.77 10.24 5.09
N GLY A 17 4.96 10.20 4.03
CA GLY A 17 5.29 9.54 2.76
C GLY A 17 5.26 8.01 2.78
N ARG A 18 4.75 7.37 3.84
CA ARG A 18 4.61 5.91 3.89
C ARG A 18 3.56 5.41 4.85
N TYR A 19 3.09 4.19 4.58
CA TYR A 19 2.36 3.37 5.53
C TYR A 19 3.30 2.31 6.10
N THR A 20 3.26 2.06 7.40
CA THR A 20 4.02 0.98 8.05
C THR A 20 3.07 -0.05 8.64
N ILE A 21 3.45 -1.33 8.60
CA ILE A 21 2.73 -2.40 9.30
C ILE A 21 3.63 -3.01 10.36
N ALA A 22 3.09 -3.15 11.57
CA ALA A 22 3.72 -3.81 12.69
C ALA A 22 2.97 -5.07 13.10
N VAL A 23 3.71 -6.09 13.54
CA VAL A 23 3.21 -7.31 14.18
C VAL A 23 3.73 -7.32 15.61
N GLU A 24 2.85 -7.45 16.60
CA GLU A 24 3.20 -7.45 18.03
C GLU A 24 4.13 -6.27 18.42
N GLY A 25 3.88 -5.09 17.86
CA GLY A 25 4.64 -3.87 18.11
C GLY A 25 5.95 -3.73 17.33
N ARG A 26 6.38 -4.73 16.56
CA ARG A 26 7.55 -4.64 15.68
C ARG A 26 7.13 -4.30 14.26
N GLN A 27 7.69 -3.23 13.68
CA GLN A 27 7.50 -2.92 12.26
C GLN A 27 8.13 -4.03 11.40
N VAL A 28 7.36 -4.53 10.44
CA VAL A 28 7.71 -5.66 9.57
C VAL A 28 7.39 -5.39 8.10
N GLY A 29 6.96 -4.18 7.76
CA GLY A 29 6.71 -3.81 6.37
C GLY A 29 6.38 -2.35 6.20
N LEU A 30 6.42 -1.90 4.95
CA LEU A 30 6.11 -0.54 4.55
C LEU A 30 5.56 -0.47 3.12
N ALA A 31 4.81 0.60 2.85
CA ALA A 31 4.36 1.00 1.53
C ALA A 31 4.66 2.50 1.36
N ASP A 32 5.69 2.82 0.58
CA ASP A 32 6.05 4.20 0.28
C ASP A 32 5.14 4.77 -0.81
N PHE A 33 4.74 6.02 -0.61
CA PHE A 33 3.93 6.76 -1.56
C PHE A 33 4.41 8.21 -1.68
N ALA A 34 4.05 8.83 -2.80
CA ALA A 34 4.16 10.27 -2.95
C ALA A 34 2.90 10.80 -3.64
N ASP A 35 2.47 11.98 -3.20
CA ASP A 35 1.30 12.64 -3.75
C ASP A 35 1.70 13.52 -4.93
N ARG A 36 0.93 13.40 -6.02
CA ARG A 36 1.07 14.18 -7.25
C ARG A 36 -0.30 14.72 -7.65
N GLY A 37 -0.59 15.95 -7.23
CA GLY A 37 -1.92 16.53 -7.43
C GLY A 37 -2.97 15.75 -6.62
N ASP A 38 -3.97 15.21 -7.32
CA ASP A 38 -5.00 14.34 -6.75
C ASP A 38 -4.59 12.86 -6.71
N GLN A 39 -3.44 12.49 -7.26
CA GLN A 39 -2.94 11.12 -7.25
C GLN A 39 -2.07 10.82 -6.03
N ARG A 40 -2.23 9.64 -5.46
CA ARG A 40 -1.29 8.99 -4.54
C ARG A 40 -0.59 7.86 -5.27
N VAL A 41 0.71 8.04 -5.52
CA VAL A 41 1.53 7.11 -6.30
C VAL A 41 2.26 6.18 -5.36
N PHE A 42 1.89 4.91 -5.33
CA PHE A 42 2.58 3.89 -4.54
C PHE A 42 3.69 3.26 -5.37
N TYR A 43 4.94 3.55 -5.01
CA TYR A 43 6.11 3.17 -5.83
C TYR A 43 6.98 2.10 -5.21
N HIS A 44 6.88 1.85 -3.91
CA HIS A 44 7.64 0.81 -3.24
C HIS A 44 6.83 0.16 -2.12
N THR A 45 6.92 -1.15 -2.00
CA THR A 45 6.27 -1.90 -0.92
C THR A 45 7.17 -3.06 -0.56
N GLU A 46 7.40 -3.23 0.73
CA GLU A 46 8.25 -4.27 1.28
C GLU A 46 7.59 -4.89 2.51
N ILE A 47 7.70 -6.22 2.63
CA ILE A 47 7.39 -6.97 3.84
C ILE A 47 8.64 -7.77 4.18
N ASP A 48 9.03 -7.76 5.46
CA ASP A 48 10.12 -8.57 5.98
C ASP A 48 9.91 -10.04 5.55
N PRO A 49 10.87 -10.65 4.83
CA PRO A 49 10.74 -12.03 4.36
C PRO A 49 10.45 -13.05 5.47
N ALA A 50 10.89 -12.79 6.71
CA ALA A 50 10.59 -13.64 7.87
C ALA A 50 9.09 -13.69 8.22
N TYR A 51 8.32 -12.72 7.71
CA TYR A 51 6.87 -12.60 7.89
C TYR A 51 6.10 -12.89 6.59
N GLY A 52 6.78 -13.40 5.55
CA GLY A 52 6.17 -13.79 4.28
C GLY A 52 5.03 -14.80 4.43
N GLY A 53 4.05 -14.74 3.54
CA GLY A 53 2.90 -15.66 3.54
C GLY A 53 1.83 -15.40 4.61
N ARG A 54 2.07 -14.48 5.55
CA ARG A 54 1.14 -14.15 6.65
C ARG A 54 -0.01 -13.23 6.25
N GLY A 55 -0.04 -12.72 5.01
CA GLY A 55 -1.09 -11.82 4.51
C GLY A 55 -0.85 -10.34 4.81
N LEU A 56 0.30 -9.97 5.38
CA LEU A 56 0.63 -8.61 5.81
C LEU A 56 0.65 -7.59 4.66
N ALA A 57 1.12 -7.99 3.47
CA ALA A 57 1.08 -7.13 2.29
C ALA A 57 -0.36 -6.70 1.95
N THR A 58 -1.31 -7.64 1.99
CA THR A 58 -2.71 -7.34 1.71
C THR A 58 -3.29 -6.40 2.76
N ILE A 59 -3.07 -6.68 4.04
CA ILE A 59 -3.53 -5.81 5.15
C ILE A 59 -2.99 -4.39 5.01
N LEU A 60 -1.66 -4.25 4.83
CA LEU A 60 -1.01 -2.95 4.68
C LEU A 60 -1.55 -2.17 3.49
N VAL A 61 -1.68 -2.84 2.34
CA VAL A 61 -2.13 -2.18 1.11
C VAL A 61 -3.59 -1.80 1.21
N GLU A 62 -4.49 -2.68 1.65
CA GLU A 62 -5.92 -2.34 1.80
C GLU A 62 -6.14 -1.10 2.67
N GLU A 63 -5.47 -1.01 3.83
CA GLU A 63 -5.55 0.18 4.69
C GLU A 63 -5.05 1.43 3.95
N ALA A 64 -3.92 1.34 3.24
CA ALA A 64 -3.39 2.46 2.46
C ALA A 64 -4.33 2.90 1.31
N LEU A 65 -4.99 1.97 0.63
CA LEU A 65 -5.96 2.27 -0.44
C LEU A 65 -7.25 2.88 0.13
N ASN A 66 -7.72 2.40 1.28
CA ASN A 66 -8.87 2.96 1.98
C ASN A 66 -8.62 4.39 2.45
N ASP A 67 -7.44 4.66 3.01
CA ASP A 67 -7.05 6.01 3.42
C ASP A 67 -6.97 6.95 2.21
N ALA A 68 -6.32 6.52 1.12
CA ALA A 68 -6.28 7.29 -0.13
C ALA A 68 -7.68 7.63 -0.64
N ARG A 69 -8.61 6.66 -0.61
CA ARG A 69 -10.03 6.88 -0.96
C ARG A 69 -10.69 7.90 -0.03
N GLY A 70 -10.49 7.77 1.28
CA GLY A 70 -11.06 8.67 2.29
C GLY A 70 -10.57 10.11 2.13
N GLU A 71 -9.34 10.28 1.66
CA GLU A 71 -8.75 11.58 1.31
C GLU A 71 -9.17 12.11 -0.08
N GLY A 72 -9.98 11.36 -0.83
CA GLY A 72 -10.39 11.72 -2.19
C GLY A 72 -9.27 11.61 -3.23
N LYS A 73 -8.21 10.85 -2.94
CA LYS A 73 -7.09 10.62 -3.84
C LYS A 73 -7.37 9.49 -4.82
N ARG A 74 -6.77 9.61 -6.01
CA ARG A 74 -6.69 8.53 -7.01
C ARG A 74 -5.41 7.72 -6.80
N ILE A 75 -5.46 6.40 -6.95
CA ILE A 75 -4.35 5.49 -6.70
C ILE A 75 -3.58 5.25 -8.00
N VAL A 76 -2.25 5.35 -7.96
CA VAL A 76 -1.39 4.90 -9.08
C VAL A 76 -0.43 3.79 -8.59
N PRO A 77 -0.59 2.53 -9.05
CA PRO A 77 0.14 1.38 -8.52
C PRO A 77 1.45 1.11 -9.26
N VAL A 78 2.46 1.97 -9.07
CA VAL A 78 3.80 1.77 -9.68
C VAL A 78 4.47 0.50 -9.14
N CYS A 79 4.31 0.22 -7.84
CA CYS A 79 4.76 -1.03 -7.25
C CYS A 79 3.91 -2.22 -7.73
N SER A 80 4.56 -3.28 -8.22
CA SER A 80 3.90 -4.50 -8.68
C SER A 80 3.12 -5.24 -7.59
N MET A 81 3.50 -5.07 -6.31
CA MET A 81 2.77 -5.63 -5.18
C MET A 81 1.39 -5.00 -5.05
N ILE A 82 1.30 -3.67 -5.14
CA ILE A 82 0.03 -2.92 -5.12
C ILE A 82 -0.85 -3.37 -6.28
N GLY A 83 -0.30 -3.45 -7.50
CA GLY A 83 -1.02 -3.93 -8.67
C GLY A 83 -1.54 -5.37 -8.50
N THR A 84 -0.85 -6.21 -7.74
CA THR A 84 -1.29 -7.58 -7.42
C THR A 84 -2.44 -7.59 -6.42
N VAL A 85 -2.44 -6.69 -5.44
CA VAL A 85 -3.55 -6.52 -4.50
C VAL A 85 -4.77 -5.97 -5.24
N LEU A 86 -4.64 -4.89 -6.00
CA LEU A 86 -5.76 -4.29 -6.77
C LEU A 86 -6.48 -5.31 -7.66
N LYS A 87 -5.75 -6.22 -8.34
CA LYS A 87 -6.37 -7.29 -9.15
C LYS A 87 -7.31 -8.22 -8.36
N LYS A 88 -7.11 -8.35 -7.05
CA LYS A 88 -7.95 -9.15 -6.15
C LYS A 88 -9.03 -8.32 -5.46
N HIS A 89 -8.97 -7.00 -5.58
CA HIS A 89 -9.81 -6.02 -4.91
C HIS A 89 -10.41 -5.04 -5.94
N PRO A 90 -11.32 -5.52 -6.82
CA PRO A 90 -11.93 -4.69 -7.86
C PRO A 90 -12.77 -3.53 -7.30
N GLU A 91 -13.10 -3.56 -6.01
CA GLU A 91 -13.73 -2.45 -5.30
C GLU A 91 -12.93 -1.15 -5.29
N TYR A 92 -11.65 -1.14 -5.71
CA TYR A 92 -10.83 0.07 -5.86
C TYR A 92 -10.63 0.51 -7.33
N ASP A 93 -11.24 -0.18 -8.30
CA ASP A 93 -11.04 0.12 -9.73
C ASP A 93 -11.53 1.53 -10.11
N ASP A 94 -12.56 2.04 -9.43
CA ASP A 94 -13.14 3.38 -9.61
C ASP A 94 -12.17 4.53 -9.26
N ILE A 95 -11.24 4.27 -8.33
CA ILE A 95 -10.24 5.24 -7.89
C ILE A 95 -8.83 4.90 -8.38
N THR A 96 -8.66 3.88 -9.22
CA THR A 96 -7.34 3.49 -9.74
C THR A 96 -7.07 4.14 -11.10
N ASP A 97 -5.90 4.77 -11.21
CA ASP A 97 -5.35 5.29 -12.45
C ASP A 97 -4.27 4.37 -13.02
N ALA A 98 -4.15 4.37 -14.35
CA ALA A 98 -3.11 3.63 -15.04
C ALA A 98 -1.72 4.21 -14.75
N VAL A 99 -0.73 3.32 -14.63
CA VAL A 99 0.69 3.72 -14.57
C VAL A 99 1.10 4.25 -15.94
N THR A 100 1.43 5.55 -16.01
CA THR A 100 1.88 6.19 -17.26
C THR A 100 3.40 6.35 -17.28
N PRO A 101 4.04 6.43 -18.47
CA PRO A 101 5.47 6.72 -18.57
C PRO A 101 5.87 8.03 -17.88
N ASP A 102 4.93 8.98 -17.79
CA ASP A 102 5.14 10.25 -17.13
C ASP A 102 5.22 10.12 -15.60
N VAL A 103 4.30 9.37 -15.00
CA VAL A 103 4.37 9.03 -13.56
C VAL A 103 5.66 8.29 -13.24
N LEU A 104 6.07 7.32 -14.08
CA LEU A 104 7.29 6.56 -13.86
C LEU A 104 8.55 7.43 -13.85
N ARG A 105 8.65 8.41 -14.76
CA ARG A 105 9.77 9.36 -14.77
C ARG A 105 9.78 10.25 -13.54
N TRP A 106 8.62 10.73 -13.10
CA TRP A 106 8.48 11.60 -11.94
C TRP A 106 8.88 10.90 -10.63
N VAL A 107 8.54 9.62 -10.45
CA VAL A 107 8.95 8.84 -9.27
C VAL A 107 10.47 8.63 -9.20
N GLN A 108 11.15 8.62 -10.35
CA GLN A 108 12.59 8.32 -10.45
C GLN A 108 13.49 9.57 -10.42
N SER A 109 12.92 10.77 -10.45
CA SER A 109 13.65 12.05 -10.46
C SER A 109 13.89 12.57 -9.05
#